data_AF-A0A2M7JMX7-F1
#
_entry.id   AF-A0A2M7JMX7-F1
#
_cell.length_a   1.000
_cell.length_b   1.000
_cell.length_c   1.000
_cell.angle_alpha   90.00
_cell.angle_beta   90.00
_cell.angle_gamma   90.00
#
_symmetry.space_group_name_H-M   'P 1'
#
loop_
_entity.id
_entity.type
_entity.pdbx_description
1 polymer ?
#
loop_
_entity_poly.entity_id
_entity_poly.type
_entity_poly.pdbx_seq_one_letter_code
_entity_poly.pdbx_strand_id
1 'polypeptide(L)' 'MLFTEDISDAPESELVCYCSGVTKGDILSAKRGGAVTLEDIKKATGACTLGRCRETNPRGR' A
#
# COMPACT_ATOMS: atom_id res chain seq x y z
N MET A 1 -3.54 12.25 13.36
CA MET A 1 -2.31 11.87 12.62
C MET A 1 -2.68 11.72 11.17
N LEU A 2 -1.77 12.02 10.22
CA LEU A 2 -2.04 11.91 8.78
C LEU A 2 -2.03 10.45 8.28
N PHE A 3 -1.51 9.54 9.09
CA PHE A 3 -1.41 8.10 8.85
C PHE A 3 -1.24 7.39 10.20
N THR A 4 -1.45 6.09 10.21
CA THR A 4 -1.22 5.19 11.35
C THR A 4 0.23 4.70 11.32
N GLU A 5 0.93 4.74 12.45
CA GLU A 5 2.35 4.34 12.51
C GLU A 5 2.56 2.86 12.18
N ASP A 6 1.75 1.98 12.79
CA ASP A 6 1.66 0.56 12.49
C ASP A 6 0.47 0.30 11.56
N ILE A 7 0.78 -0.15 10.34
CA ILE A 7 -0.24 -0.43 9.32
C ILE A 7 -1.19 -1.57 9.72
N SER A 8 -0.79 -2.42 10.66
CA SER A 8 -1.62 -3.52 11.16
C SER A 8 -2.86 -3.00 11.89
N ASP A 9 -2.79 -1.82 12.49
CA ASP A 9 -3.88 -1.17 13.23
C ASP A 9 -4.71 -0.20 12.37
N ALA A 10 -4.24 0.12 11.16
CA ALA A 10 -4.92 1.03 10.25
C ALA A 10 -6.26 0.48 9.72
N PRO A 11 -7.25 1.33 9.39
CA PRO A 11 -8.44 0.89 8.66
C PRO A 11 -8.07 0.40 7.25
N GLU A 12 -8.90 -0.46 6.65
CA GLU A 12 -8.65 -0.97 5.29
C GLU A 12 -8.59 0.15 4.24
N SER A 13 -9.26 1.28 4.47
CA SER A 13 -9.23 2.44 3.57
C SER A 13 -7.94 3.24 3.62
N GLU A 14 -7.03 2.96 4.56
CA GLU A 14 -5.79 3.74 4.68
C GLU A 14 -4.82 3.43 3.55
N LEU A 15 -4.20 4.49 3.00
CA LEU A 15 -3.21 4.38 1.94
C LEU A 15 -1.91 3.74 2.45
N VAL A 16 -1.48 2.70 1.75
CA VAL A 16 -0.18 2.04 1.89
C VAL A 16 0.80 2.59 0.85
N CYS A 17 0.35 2.77 -0.40
CA CYS A 17 1.15 3.39 -1.46
C CYS A 17 0.48 4.66 -1.96
N TYR A 18 0.98 5.80 -1.50
CA TYR A 18 0.47 7.13 -1.88
C TYR A 18 0.70 7.44 -3.37
N CYS A 19 1.75 6.89 -3.98
CA CYS A 19 2.05 7.12 -5.39
C CYS A 19 0.94 6.55 -6.29
N SER A 20 0.54 5.32 -6.02
CA SER A 20 -0.39 4.55 -6.86
C SER A 20 -1.82 4.52 -6.29
N GLY A 21 -2.08 5.18 -5.17
CA GLY A 21 -3.40 5.19 -4.52
C GLY A 21 -3.82 3.84 -3.93
N VAL A 22 -2.87 2.99 -3.54
CA VAL A 22 -3.16 1.63 -3.04
C VAL A 22 -3.42 1.67 -1.54
N THR A 23 -4.52 1.06 -1.12
CA THR A 23 -4.97 0.98 0.27
C THR A 23 -4.55 -0.33 0.95
N LYS A 24 -4.66 -0.40 2.28
CA LYS A 24 -4.52 -1.65 3.05
C LYS A 24 -5.51 -2.71 2.56
N GLY A 25 -6.74 -2.31 2.25
CA GLY A 25 -7.80 -3.18 1.73
C GLY A 25 -7.44 -3.82 0.40
N ASP A 26 -6.76 -3.09 -0.48
CA ASP A 26 -6.27 -3.63 -1.76
C ASP A 26 -5.19 -4.70 -1.54
N ILE A 27 -4.26 -4.46 -0.62
CA ILE A 27 -3.22 -5.44 -0.26
C ILE A 27 -3.86 -6.70 0.34
N LEU A 28 -4.83 -6.54 1.25
CA LEU A 28 -5.55 -7.67 1.84
C LEU A 28 -6.39 -8.42 0.81
N SER A 29 -7.01 -7.72 -0.14
CA SER A 29 -7.74 -8.34 -1.25
C SER A 29 -6.82 -9.14 -2.16
N ALA A 30 -5.64 -8.62 -2.50
CA ALA A 30 -4.63 -9.34 -3.27
C ALA A 30 -4.17 -10.62 -2.53
N LYS A 31 -3.95 -10.55 -1.22
CA LYS A 31 -3.63 -11.74 -0.40
C LYS A 31 -4.76 -12.77 -0.40
N ARG A 32 -6.01 -12.34 -0.24
CA ARG A 32 -7.18 -13.24 -0.35
C ARG A 32 -7.29 -13.87 -1.74
N GLY A 33 -6.85 -13.17 -2.78
CA GLY A 33 -6.74 -13.66 -4.16
C GLY A 33 -5.56 -14.59 -4.43
N GLY A 34 -4.74 -14.90 -3.42
CA GLY A 34 -3.63 -15.85 -3.54
C GLY A 34 -2.25 -15.24 -3.74
N ALA A 35 -2.09 -13.92 -3.63
CA ALA A 35 -0.77 -13.29 -3.64
C ALA A 35 0.02 -13.70 -2.38
N VAL A 36 1.18 -14.32 -2.56
CA VAL A 36 2.03 -14.82 -1.46
C VAL A 36 3.41 -14.16 -1.44
N THR A 37 3.81 -13.49 -2.51
CA THR A 37 5.07 -12.75 -2.60
C THR A 37 4.84 -11.24 -2.74
N LEU A 38 5.87 -10.46 -2.41
CA LEU A 38 5.84 -9.01 -2.67
C LEU A 38 5.65 -8.71 -4.17
N GLU A 39 6.22 -9.53 -5.05
CA GLU A 39 6.08 -9.37 -6.48
C GLU A 39 4.63 -9.60 -6.93
N ASP A 40 3.94 -10.59 -6.37
CA ASP A 40 2.52 -10.81 -6.63
C ASP A 40 1.67 -9.61 -6.20
N ILE A 41 1.98 -9.05 -5.02
CA ILE A 41 1.29 -7.85 -4.52
C ILE A 41 1.51 -6.66 -5.45
N LYS A 42 2.75 -6.42 -5.90
CA LYS A 42 3.06 -5.34 -6.86
C LYS A 42 2.31 -5.54 -8.18
N LYS A 43 2.29 -6.76 -8.71
CA LYS A 43 1.56 -7.09 -9.95
C LYS A 43 0.05 -6.92 -9.80
N ALA A 44 -0.52 -7.34 -8.67
CA ALA A 44 -1.96 -7.30 -8.43
C ALA A 44 -2.47 -5.88 -8.13
N THR A 45 -1.68 -5.04 -7.46
CA THR A 45 -2.14 -3.74 -6.94
C THR A 45 -1.50 -2.53 -7.61
N GLY A 46 -0.36 -2.70 -8.30
CA GLY A 46 0.42 -1.58 -8.81
C GLY A 46 1.20 -0.80 -7.74
N ALA A 47 1.21 -1.25 -6.49
CA ALA A 47 2.00 -0.63 -5.42
C ALA A 47 3.49 -0.61 -5.76
N CYS A 48 4.20 0.45 -5.34
CA CYS A 48 5.65 0.61 -5.49
C CYS A 48 6.18 0.62 -6.93
N THR A 49 5.34 0.86 -7.94
CA THR A 49 5.76 0.91 -9.36
C THR A 49 6.13 2.31 -9.85
N LEU A 50 5.59 3.37 -9.23
CA LEU A 50 5.81 4.76 -9.67
C LEU A 50 7.01 5.45 -9.01
N GLY A 51 7.41 5.02 -7.81
CA GLY A 51 8.65 5.51 -7.16
C GLY A 51 8.65 6.97 -6.69
N ARG A 52 7.49 7.60 -6.49
CA ARG A 52 7.35 9.02 -6.07
C ARG A 52 7.14 9.18 -4.56
N CYS A 53 7.78 8.33 -3.76
CA CYS A 53 7.49 8.24 -2.33
C CYS A 53 7.89 9.51 -1.58
N ARG A 54 8.99 10.16 -1.99
CA ARG A 54 9.49 11.38 -1.36
C ARG A 54 8.52 12.56 -1.52
N GLU A 55 7.79 12.61 -2.63
CA GLU A 55 6.87 13.69 -2.97
C GLU A 55 5.44 13.43 -2.50
N THR A 56 5.01 12.16 -2.49
CA THR A 56 3.60 11.81 -2.28
C THR A 56 3.30 11.16 -0.94
N ASN A 57 4.27 10.48 -0.32
CA ASN A 57 4.06 9.86 0.99
C ASN A 57 4.24 10.93 2.08
N PRO A 58 3.28 11.13 3.01
CA PRO A 58 3.45 12.05 4.14
C PRO A 58 4.65 11.71 5.03
N ARG A 59 5.18 10.48 4.94
CA ARG A 59 6.41 10.05 5.63
C ARG A 59 7.70 10.46 4.90
N GLY A 60 7.60 10.94 3.66
CA GLY A 60 8.73 11.34 2.82
C GLY A 60 9.66 10.19 2.38
N ARG A 61 9.20 8.94 2.47
CA ARG A 61 9.96 7.72 2.16
C ARG A 61 9.07 6.63 1.58
#